data_AF-D8TWS0-F1
#
_entry.id   AF-D8TWS0-F1
#
_cell.length_a   1.000
_cell.length_b   1.000
_cell.length_c   1.000
_cell.angle_alpha   90.00
_cell.angle_beta   90.00
_cell.angle_gamma   90.00
#
_symmetry.space_group_name_H-M   'P 1'
#
loop_
_entity.id
_entity.type
_entity.pdbx_description
1 polymer ?
#
loop_
_entity_poly.entity_id
_entity_poly.type
_entity_poly.pdbx_seq_one_letter_code
_entity_poly.pdbx_strand_id
1 'polypeptide(L)'
;MASLRCAVLALAVCLSASCLAQEYKTLYKSFKEIPDVSKADDGQRFLMVGEGAEATRYLVVKDSETKNVYFINENTKEPQWHDPRIAVPSEEPQTMDIKIPIDPPKPKGSSLTVAVVAMLPILLFAGGTAARVAYLQMYYPELLWPTKERKDRRKAAGGKVKPQKQRGKMNQDGKGGRSANS
;
A
#
# COMPACT_ATOMS: atom_id res chain seq x y z
N MET A 1 -32.22 2.88 -11.90
CA MET A 1 -31.51 3.91 -11.10
C MET A 1 -31.34 3.51 -9.62
N ALA A 2 -31.16 2.21 -9.30
CA ALA A 2 -31.00 1.73 -7.91
C ALA A 2 -29.54 1.33 -7.56
N SER A 3 -28.66 1.09 -8.54
CA SER A 3 -27.31 0.58 -8.26
C SER A 3 -26.30 1.65 -7.84
N LEU A 4 -26.51 2.92 -8.20
CA LEU A 4 -25.56 3.99 -7.85
C LEU A 4 -25.60 4.35 -6.36
N ARG A 5 -26.77 4.24 -5.71
CA ARG A 5 -26.93 4.57 -4.28
C ARG A 5 -26.27 3.53 -3.37
N CYS A 6 -26.31 2.26 -3.75
CA CYS A 6 -25.63 1.19 -2.99
C CYS A 6 -24.10 1.29 -3.09
N ALA A 7 -23.56 1.68 -4.26
CA ALA A 7 -22.12 1.83 -4.44
C ALA A 7 -21.54 2.98 -3.60
N VAL A 8 -22.28 4.09 -3.47
CA VAL A 8 -21.87 5.25 -2.66
C VAL A 8 -21.95 4.93 -1.16
N LEU A 9 -22.97 4.19 -0.72
CA LEU A 9 -23.07 3.72 0.66
C LEU A 9 -21.96 2.72 1.02
N ALA A 10 -21.62 1.79 0.12
CA ALA A 10 -20.52 0.85 0.34
C ALA A 10 -19.15 1.54 0.43
N LEU A 11 -18.92 2.57 -0.39
CA LEU A 11 -17.71 3.40 -0.32
C LEU A 11 -17.64 4.22 0.97
N ALA A 12 -18.76 4.81 1.41
CA ALA A 12 -18.82 5.59 2.65
C ALA A 12 -18.53 4.73 3.90
N VAL A 13 -19.00 3.47 3.94
CA VAL A 13 -18.72 2.54 5.05
C VAL A 13 -17.25 2.07 5.05
N CYS A 14 -16.63 1.91 3.88
CA CYS A 14 -15.20 1.58 3.81
C CYS A 14 -14.29 2.75 4.24
N LEU A 15 -14.70 3.99 3.95
CA LEU A 15 -13.98 5.19 4.35
C LEU A 15 -14.13 5.51 5.84
N SER A 16 -15.28 5.21 6.47
CA SER A 16 -15.46 5.42 7.91
C SER A 16 -14.78 4.35 8.77
N ALA A 17 -14.63 3.11 8.28
CA ALA A 17 -13.85 2.07 8.96
C ALA A 17 -12.35 2.40 9.06
N SER A 18 -11.86 3.31 8.21
CA SER A 18 -10.45 3.73 8.20
C SER A 18 -10.13 4.81 9.25
N CYS A 19 -11.14 5.46 9.84
CA CYS A 19 -10.94 6.59 10.76
C CYS A 19 -11.00 6.22 12.26
N LEU A 20 -11.30 4.96 12.60
CA LEU A 20 -11.27 4.45 13.98
C LEU A 20 -10.01 3.62 14.31
N ALA A 21 -9.00 3.66 13.45
CA ALA A 21 -7.67 3.20 13.83
C ALA A 21 -6.96 4.31 14.60
N GLN A 22 -7.40 4.55 15.83
CA GLN A 22 -6.55 5.22 16.80
C GLN A 22 -5.34 4.29 16.99
N GLU A 23 -4.22 4.62 16.34
CA GLU A 23 -3.00 3.83 16.31
C GLU A 23 -2.43 3.69 17.72
N TYR A 24 -2.88 2.69 18.48
CA TYR A 24 -2.15 2.19 19.64
C TYR A 24 -1.08 1.22 19.16
N LYS A 25 -0.08 1.80 18.50
CA LYS A 25 1.01 1.09 17.83
C LYS A 25 2.20 0.96 18.77
N THR A 26 2.07 0.14 19.80
CA THR A 26 3.24 -0.37 20.53
C THR A 26 3.15 -1.89 20.71
N LEU A 27 2.84 -2.59 19.62
CA LEU A 27 3.13 -4.03 19.53
C LEU A 27 4.64 -4.20 19.41
N TYR A 28 5.31 -4.50 20.53
CA TYR A 28 6.73 -4.79 20.54
C TYR A 28 7.03 -6.07 19.75
N LYS A 29 8.04 -6.01 18.88
CA LYS A 29 8.47 -7.18 18.06
C LYS A 29 9.63 -7.93 18.69
N SER A 30 10.37 -7.26 19.57
CA SER A 30 11.51 -7.82 20.25
C SER A 30 11.55 -7.41 21.72
N PHE A 31 12.05 -8.31 22.56
CA PHE A 31 12.25 -8.03 23.99
C PHE A 31 13.26 -6.91 24.27
N LYS A 32 14.07 -6.50 23.27
CA LYS A 32 15.04 -5.41 23.41
C LYS A 32 14.39 -4.04 23.34
N GLU A 33 13.22 -3.96 22.73
CA GLU A 33 12.46 -2.71 22.61
C GLU A 33 11.73 -2.34 23.91
N ILE A 34 11.56 -3.30 24.81
CA ILE A 34 10.84 -3.11 26.06
C ILE A 34 11.84 -2.61 27.12
N PRO A 35 11.65 -1.40 27.67
CA PRO A 35 12.52 -0.90 28.73
C PRO A 35 12.34 -1.72 30.01
N ASP A 36 13.38 -1.79 30.84
CA ASP A 36 13.35 -2.36 32.20
C ASP A 36 12.89 -3.82 32.33
N VAL A 37 13.08 -4.63 31.27
CA VAL A 37 12.83 -6.07 31.35
C VAL A 37 13.94 -6.75 32.14
N SER A 38 13.56 -7.34 33.27
CA SER A 38 14.44 -8.16 34.09
C SER A 38 14.35 -9.63 33.69
N LYS A 39 15.39 -10.40 33.98
CA LYS A 39 15.45 -11.85 33.70
C LYS A 39 15.54 -12.57 35.04
N ALA A 40 14.63 -13.52 35.27
CA ALA A 40 14.65 -14.41 36.43
C ALA A 40 15.72 -15.50 36.25
N ASP A 41 16.05 -16.18 37.35
CA ASP A 41 17.01 -17.29 37.36
C ASP A 41 16.57 -18.45 36.43
N ASP A 42 15.26 -18.65 36.29
CA ASP A 42 14.65 -19.63 35.36
C ASP A 42 14.76 -19.22 33.88
N GLY A 43 15.34 -18.06 33.60
CA GLY A 43 15.48 -17.49 32.26
C GLY A 43 14.23 -16.79 31.74
N GLN A 44 13.14 -16.79 32.51
CA GLN A 44 11.91 -16.09 32.19
C GLN A 44 12.08 -14.57 32.34
N ARG A 45 11.55 -13.82 31.37
CA ARG A 45 11.61 -12.36 31.37
C ARG A 45 10.39 -11.79 32.04
N PHE A 46 10.58 -10.80 32.91
CA PHE A 46 9.49 -10.17 33.63
C PHE A 46 9.69 -8.67 33.75
N LEU A 47 8.59 -7.99 34.01
CA LEU A 47 8.48 -6.56 34.20
C LEU A 47 7.76 -6.32 35.53
N MET A 48 8.29 -5.45 36.37
CA MET A 48 7.60 -4.99 37.58
C MET A 48 6.90 -3.68 37.25
N VAL A 49 5.60 -3.59 37.52
CA VAL A 49 4.80 -2.39 37.31
C VAL A 49 4.19 -1.95 38.63
N GLY A 50 4.43 -0.69 39.00
CA GLY A 50 4.04 -0.10 40.28
C GLY A 50 5.25 0.17 41.20
N GLU A 51 5.00 0.91 42.27
CA GLU A 51 5.99 1.23 43.30
C GLU A 51 5.57 0.60 44.64
N GLY A 52 6.52 -0.01 45.36
CA GLY A 52 6.28 -0.54 46.71
C GLY A 52 5.58 -1.90 46.76
N ALA A 53 4.71 -2.09 47.77
CA ALA A 53 4.07 -3.37 48.08
C ALA A 53 2.98 -3.80 47.08
N GLU A 54 2.56 -2.89 46.20
CA GLU A 54 1.56 -3.14 45.15
C GLU A 54 2.18 -3.42 43.77
N ALA A 55 3.51 -3.54 43.72
CA ALA A 55 4.22 -3.83 42.47
C ALA A 55 3.78 -5.19 41.92
N THR A 56 3.13 -5.17 40.76
CA THR A 56 2.62 -6.36 40.09
C THR A 56 3.66 -6.85 39.09
N ARG A 57 3.92 -8.16 39.12
CA ARG A 57 4.85 -8.81 38.21
C ARG A 57 4.12 -9.23 36.94
N TYR A 58 4.67 -8.81 35.80
CA TYR A 58 4.20 -9.16 34.47
C TYR A 58 5.22 -10.03 33.76
N LEU A 59 4.81 -11.20 33.31
CA LEU A 59 5.64 -12.08 32.51
C LEU A 59 5.63 -11.62 31.06
N VAL A 60 6.80 -11.53 30.45
CA VAL A 60 6.97 -11.06 29.07
C VAL A 60 7.16 -12.27 28.17
N VAL A 61 6.20 -12.54 27.29
CA VAL A 61 6.19 -13.72 26.43
C VAL A 61 6.12 -13.30 24.97
N LYS A 62 6.89 -13.98 24.13
CA LYS A 62 6.83 -13.79 22.68
C LYS A 62 5.94 -14.86 22.07
N ASP A 63 4.92 -14.43 21.35
CA ASP A 63 4.05 -15.32 20.63
C ASP A 63 4.81 -16.01 19.47
N SER A 64 4.51 -17.30 19.27
CA SER A 64 5.17 -18.14 18.28
C SER A 64 4.68 -17.85 16.87
N GLU A 65 3.41 -17.47 16.70
CA GLU A 65 2.75 -17.24 15.42
C GLU A 65 2.99 -15.82 14.93
N THR A 66 2.56 -14.82 15.71
CA THR A 66 2.64 -13.41 15.31
C THR A 66 4.03 -12.81 15.49
N LYS A 67 4.90 -13.49 16.25
CA LYS A 67 6.21 -12.97 16.69
C LYS A 67 6.11 -11.65 17.48
N ASN A 68 4.93 -11.28 17.95
CA ASN A 68 4.72 -10.12 18.81
C ASN A 68 4.94 -10.51 20.26
N VAL A 69 5.31 -9.53 21.07
CA VAL A 69 5.46 -9.70 22.51
C VAL A 69 4.15 -9.28 23.19
N TYR A 70 3.74 -10.07 24.17
CA TYR A 70 2.60 -9.79 25.04
C TYR A 70 3.00 -9.97 26.51
N PHE A 71 2.19 -9.41 27.39
CA PHE A 71 2.42 -9.39 28.83
C PHE A 71 1.34 -10.24 29.51
N ILE A 72 1.73 -11.06 30.48
CA ILE A 72 0.81 -11.84 31.29
C ILE A 72 0.93 -11.35 32.72
N ASN A 73 -0.17 -10.89 33.30
CA ASN A 73 -0.19 -10.53 34.72
C ASN A 73 -0.03 -11.80 35.57
N GLU A 74 0.95 -11.84 36.48
CA GLU A 74 1.19 -13.02 37.34
C GLU A 74 0.03 -13.23 38.35
N ASN A 75 -0.63 -12.15 38.77
CA ASN A 75 -1.72 -12.18 39.74
C ASN A 75 -3.05 -12.58 39.10
N THR A 76 -3.45 -11.93 38.00
CA THR A 76 -4.75 -12.20 37.33
C THR A 76 -4.67 -13.29 36.27
N LYS A 77 -3.46 -13.67 35.84
CA LYS A 77 -3.19 -14.61 34.74
C LYS A 77 -3.76 -14.17 33.39
N GLU A 78 -4.15 -12.90 33.26
CA GLU A 78 -4.72 -12.35 32.04
C GLU A 78 -3.62 -11.92 31.06
N PRO A 79 -3.69 -12.33 29.78
CA PRO A 79 -2.79 -11.86 28.74
C PRO A 79 -3.27 -10.51 28.20
N GLN A 80 -2.34 -9.60 28.00
CA GLN A 80 -2.57 -8.30 27.38
C GLN A 80 -1.48 -7.98 26.36
N TRP A 81 -1.88 -7.38 25.25
CA TRP A 81 -0.96 -6.96 24.18
C TRP A 81 -0.34 -5.59 24.43
N HIS A 82 -0.94 -4.82 25.33
CA HIS A 82 -0.51 -3.46 25.66
C HIS A 82 0.48 -3.47 26.84
N ASP A 83 1.40 -2.50 26.84
CA ASP A 83 2.36 -2.33 27.93
C ASP A 83 1.61 -1.94 29.22
N PRO A 84 1.70 -2.73 30.30
CA PRO A 84 1.00 -2.43 31.56
C PRO A 84 1.41 -1.11 32.20
N ARG A 85 2.56 -0.53 31.82
CA ARG A 85 3.03 0.76 32.35
C ARG A 85 2.30 1.95 31.74
N ILE A 86 1.78 1.79 30.53
CA ILE A 86 1.02 2.85 29.88
C ILE A 86 -0.36 2.78 30.50
N ALA A 87 -0.76 3.84 31.19
CA ALA A 87 -2.14 3.99 31.63
C ALA A 87 -3.03 3.82 30.40
N VAL A 88 -3.76 2.69 30.36
CA VAL A 88 -4.85 2.51 29.42
C VAL A 88 -5.75 3.73 29.64
N PRO A 89 -6.05 4.55 28.61
CA PRO A 89 -7.07 5.57 28.78
C PRO A 89 -8.31 4.80 29.20
N SER A 90 -8.69 4.97 30.47
CA SER A 90 -9.90 4.41 31.00
C SER A 90 -10.99 4.83 30.04
N GLU A 91 -11.54 3.89 29.28
CA GLU A 91 -12.83 4.05 28.64
C GLU A 91 -13.85 4.04 29.78
N GLU A 92 -13.76 5.01 30.70
CA GLU A 92 -14.93 5.46 31.41
C GLU A 92 -15.93 5.77 30.30
N PRO A 93 -17.13 5.18 30.32
CA PRO A 93 -18.22 5.66 29.50
C PRO A 93 -18.55 7.05 30.05
N GLN A 94 -17.78 8.05 29.66
CA GLN A 94 -18.16 9.43 29.80
C GLN A 94 -19.39 9.55 28.92
N THR A 95 -20.56 9.42 29.53
CA THR A 95 -21.77 10.11 29.11
C THR A 95 -21.45 11.59 29.10
N MET A 96 -20.65 12.02 28.14
CA MET A 96 -20.65 13.40 27.73
C MET A 96 -22.03 13.60 27.13
N ASP A 97 -22.89 14.31 27.86
CA ASP A 97 -23.98 15.04 27.23
C ASP A 97 -23.32 15.95 26.19
N ILE A 98 -23.24 15.46 24.95
CA ILE A 98 -22.81 16.23 23.80
C ILE A 98 -23.89 17.29 23.59
N LYS A 99 -23.77 18.42 24.29
CA LYS A 99 -24.33 19.67 23.80
C LYS A 99 -23.56 19.96 22.52
N ILE A 100 -24.11 19.56 21.38
CA ILE A 100 -23.60 19.90 20.06
C ILE A 100 -23.71 21.42 19.93
N PRO A 101 -22.63 22.22 20.02
CA PRO A 101 -22.71 23.57 19.49
C PRO A 101 -22.91 23.41 17.98
N ILE A 102 -24.08 23.82 17.49
CA ILE A 102 -24.38 23.92 16.05
C ILE A 102 -23.66 25.17 15.53
N ASP A 103 -22.34 25.15 15.60
CA ASP A 103 -21.50 26.07 14.84
C ASP A 103 -20.94 25.26 13.68
N PRO A 104 -21.31 25.57 12.42
CA PRO A 104 -20.86 24.78 11.29
C PRO A 104 -19.33 24.78 11.24
N PRO A 105 -18.67 23.61 11.17
CA PRO A 105 -17.23 23.55 11.12
C PRO A 105 -16.76 24.27 9.85
N LYS A 106 -15.96 25.32 10.04
CA LYS A 106 -15.28 26.04 8.95
C LYS A 106 -14.48 24.99 8.16
N PRO A 107 -14.79 24.74 6.87
CA PRO A 107 -14.19 23.63 6.15
C PRO A 107 -12.69 23.88 6.01
N LYS A 108 -11.88 23.17 6.80
CA LYS A 108 -10.46 23.00 6.52
C LYS A 108 -10.41 22.11 5.29
N GLY A 109 -10.27 22.71 4.11
CA GLY A 109 -10.14 21.99 2.85
C GLY A 109 -9.03 20.96 2.99
N SER A 110 -9.39 19.69 3.13
CA SER A 110 -8.43 18.61 3.24
C SER A 110 -7.64 18.56 1.94
N SER A 111 -6.34 18.82 1.99
CA SER A 111 -5.43 18.70 0.83
C SER A 111 -5.59 17.36 0.09
N LEU A 112 -6.08 16.34 0.80
CA LEU A 112 -6.38 15.01 0.29
C LEU A 112 -7.51 14.99 -0.77
N THR A 113 -8.58 15.77 -0.62
CA THR A 113 -9.65 15.83 -1.65
C THR A 113 -9.16 16.51 -2.91
N VAL A 114 -8.29 17.53 -2.79
CA VAL A 114 -7.68 18.19 -3.96
C VAL A 114 -6.76 17.23 -4.70
N ALA A 115 -5.93 16.47 -3.98
CA ALA A 115 -5.04 15.47 -4.58
C ALA A 115 -5.80 14.35 -5.29
N VAL A 116 -6.89 13.85 -4.70
CA VAL A 116 -7.72 12.80 -5.31
C VAL A 116 -8.43 13.30 -6.56
N VAL A 117 -8.99 14.51 -6.54
CA VAL A 117 -9.64 15.12 -7.71
C VAL A 117 -8.63 15.37 -8.83
N ALA A 118 -7.40 15.79 -8.50
CA ALA A 118 -6.34 16.00 -9.48
C ALA A 118 -5.85 14.69 -10.14
N MET A 119 -5.84 13.57 -9.41
CA MET A 119 -5.37 12.27 -9.93
C MET A 119 -6.46 11.47 -10.64
N LEU A 120 -7.74 11.84 -10.49
CA LEU A 120 -8.88 11.13 -11.05
C LEU A 120 -8.84 10.99 -12.59
N PRO A 121 -8.44 12.00 -13.39
CA PRO A 121 -8.32 11.85 -14.84
C PRO A 121 -7.25 10.82 -15.24
N ILE A 122 -6.13 10.78 -14.52
CA ILE A 122 -5.04 9.83 -14.77
C ILE A 122 -5.51 8.40 -14.45
N LEU A 123 -6.22 8.23 -13.33
CA LEU A 123 -6.79 6.94 -12.94
C LEU A 123 -7.86 6.45 -13.93
N LEU A 124 -8.73 7.33 -14.43
CA LEU A 124 -9.71 6.98 -15.46
C LEU A 124 -9.04 6.58 -16.78
N PHE A 125 -7.98 7.29 -17.18
CA PHE A 125 -7.25 6.97 -18.40
C PHE A 125 -6.50 5.63 -18.29
N ALA A 126 -5.78 5.41 -17.17
CA ALA A 126 -5.07 4.18 -16.90
C ALA A 126 -6.02 2.98 -16.76
N GLY A 127 -7.13 3.15 -16.01
CA GLY A 127 -8.14 2.11 -15.86
C GLY A 127 -8.85 1.77 -17.17
N GLY A 128 -9.23 2.78 -17.96
CA GLY A 128 -9.89 2.58 -19.25
C GLY A 128 -9.00 1.88 -20.29
N THR A 129 -7.71 2.24 -20.34
CA THR A 129 -6.75 1.57 -21.24
C THR A 129 -6.49 0.13 -20.82
N ALA A 130 -6.31 -0.14 -19.51
CA ALA A 130 -6.14 -1.50 -19.00
C ALA A 130 -7.37 -2.38 -19.28
N ALA A 131 -8.59 -1.86 -19.06
CA ALA A 131 -9.83 -2.57 -19.36
C ALA A 131 -9.96 -2.89 -20.86
N ARG A 132 -9.56 -1.96 -21.74
CA ARG A 132 -9.56 -2.19 -23.19
C ARG A 132 -8.55 -3.27 -23.60
N VAL A 133 -7.36 -3.27 -23.02
CA VAL A 133 -6.35 -4.31 -23.28
C VAL A 133 -6.84 -5.67 -22.78
N ALA A 134 -7.42 -5.75 -21.58
CA ALA A 134 -8.00 -6.98 -21.06
C ALA A 134 -9.15 -7.50 -21.93
N TYR A 135 -10.04 -6.61 -22.39
CA TYR A 135 -11.11 -6.96 -23.33
C TYR A 135 -10.56 -7.51 -24.65
N LEU A 136 -9.56 -6.85 -25.24
CA LEU A 136 -8.90 -7.34 -26.44
C LEU A 136 -8.21 -8.69 -26.19
N GLN A 137 -7.66 -8.92 -25.00
CA GLN A 137 -7.00 -10.17 -24.66
C GLN A 137 -7.99 -11.34 -24.56
N MET A 138 -9.20 -11.09 -24.05
CA MET A 138 -10.25 -12.11 -23.93
C MET A 138 -10.92 -12.43 -25.26
N TYR A 139 -11.27 -11.41 -26.06
CA TYR A 139 -12.10 -11.60 -27.26
C TYR A 139 -11.31 -11.60 -28.57
N TYR A 140 -10.14 -10.96 -28.61
CA TYR A 140 -9.35 -10.78 -29.83
C TYR A 140 -7.83 -10.92 -29.57
N PRO A 141 -7.36 -12.07 -29.03
CA PRO A 141 -5.96 -12.25 -28.66
C PRO A 141 -5.00 -12.10 -29.86
N GLU A 142 -5.50 -12.38 -31.07
CA GLU A 142 -4.81 -12.24 -32.35
C GLU A 142 -4.39 -10.80 -32.70
N LEU A 143 -5.04 -9.79 -32.11
CA LEU A 143 -4.68 -8.38 -32.30
C LEU A 143 -3.56 -7.91 -31.37
N LEU A 144 -3.49 -8.45 -30.16
CA LEU A 144 -2.49 -8.05 -29.15
C LEU A 144 -1.15 -8.74 -29.36
N TRP A 145 -1.17 -10.00 -29.76
CA TRP A 145 0.03 -10.81 -29.92
C TRP A 145 0.25 -11.11 -31.41
N PRO A 146 1.40 -10.73 -32.00
CA PRO A 146 1.71 -11.13 -33.36
C PRO A 146 1.75 -12.66 -33.42
N THR A 147 0.86 -13.26 -34.21
CA THR A 147 0.87 -14.71 -34.43
C THR A 147 2.24 -15.20 -34.82
N LYS A 148 2.59 -16.42 -34.41
CA LYS A 148 3.84 -17.08 -34.84
C LYS A 148 3.99 -17.01 -36.36
N GLU A 149 2.89 -17.22 -37.09
CA GLU A 149 2.88 -17.11 -38.55
C GLU A 149 3.24 -15.71 -39.07
N ARG A 150 2.72 -14.62 -38.49
CA ARG A 150 3.12 -13.25 -38.88
C ARG A 150 4.56 -12.94 -38.49
N LYS A 151 5.02 -13.43 -37.33
CA LYS A 151 6.41 -13.26 -36.87
C LYS A 151 7.38 -14.00 -37.79
N ASP A 152 7.02 -15.21 -38.21
CA ASP A 152 7.83 -16.03 -39.11
C ASP A 152 7.76 -15.53 -40.54
N ARG A 153 6.63 -15.00 -41.03
CA ARG A 153 6.57 -14.26 -42.30
C ARG A 153 7.44 -13.00 -42.27
N ARG A 154 7.50 -12.25 -41.17
CA ARG A 154 8.41 -11.09 -41.04
C ARG A 154 9.88 -11.50 -41.03
N LYS A 155 10.22 -12.63 -40.42
CA LYS A 155 11.56 -13.21 -40.45
C LYS A 155 11.92 -13.74 -41.85
N ALA A 156 10.99 -14.44 -42.51
CA ALA A 156 11.16 -14.99 -43.85
C ALA A 156 11.21 -13.90 -44.93
N ALA A 157 10.44 -12.82 -44.77
CA ALA A 157 10.47 -11.64 -45.64
C ALA A 157 11.74 -10.77 -45.46
N GLY A 158 12.76 -11.27 -44.75
CA GLY A 158 14.06 -10.61 -44.68
C GLY A 158 14.05 -9.31 -43.89
N GLY A 159 13.18 -9.19 -42.88
CA GLY A 159 13.08 -8.04 -41.98
C GLY A 159 14.28 -7.88 -41.05
N LYS A 160 15.50 -7.78 -41.60
CA LYS A 160 16.58 -7.05 -40.96
C LYS A 160 16.09 -5.60 -40.91
N VAL A 161 15.58 -5.18 -39.76
CA VAL A 161 15.47 -3.76 -39.41
C VAL A 161 16.89 -3.21 -39.49
N LYS A 162 17.30 -2.76 -40.68
CA LYS A 162 18.49 -1.93 -40.79
C LYS A 162 18.15 -0.66 -40.02
N PRO A 163 18.91 -0.30 -38.97
CA PRO A 163 18.67 0.94 -38.28
C PRO A 163 18.66 2.07 -39.32
N GLN A 164 17.65 2.93 -39.23
CA GLN A 164 17.39 4.09 -40.08
C GLN A 164 18.48 5.19 -39.91
N LYS A 165 19.76 4.80 -39.79
CA LYS A 165 20.91 5.70 -39.70
C LYS A 165 21.79 5.68 -40.95
N GLN A 166 21.41 4.95 -42.01
CA GLN A 166 22.16 4.90 -43.27
C GLN A 166 21.38 5.41 -44.49
N ARG A 167 20.29 6.16 -44.29
CA ARG A 167 19.53 6.78 -45.39
C ARG A 167 19.96 8.22 -45.72
N GLY A 168 21.17 8.59 -45.29
CA GLY A 168 21.69 9.98 -45.35
C GLY A 168 23.13 10.09 -45.84
N LYS A 169 23.59 9.17 -46.70
CA LYS A 169 24.77 9.40 -47.53
C LYS A 169 24.41 9.07 -48.96
N MET A 170 23.83 10.07 -49.63
CA MET A 170 23.84 10.16 -51.07
C MET A 170 25.32 10.24 -51.46
N ASN A 171 25.88 9.13 -51.98
CA ASN A 171 27.21 9.15 -52.56
C ASN A 171 27.14 10.04 -53.80
N GLN A 172 27.36 11.33 -53.56
CA GLN A 172 27.69 12.33 -54.56
C GLN A 172 29.14 12.11 -54.96
N ASP A 173 29.46 10.88 -55.39
CA ASP A 173 30.78 10.54 -55.90
C ASP A 173 30.77 10.96 -57.37
N GLY A 174 31.29 12.16 -57.59
CA GLY A 174 31.45 12.75 -58.90
C GLY A 174 32.36 11.88 -59.74
N LYS A 175 31.77 11.18 -60.71
CA LYS A 175 32.47 10.79 -61.93
C LYS A 175 32.00 11.68 -63.07
N GLY A 176 32.43 12.94 -62.99
CA GLY A 176 32.78 13.67 -64.20
C GLY A 176 34.03 13.01 -64.77
N GLY A 177 33.94 12.50 -66.00
CA GLY A 177 35.03 11.70 -66.56
C GLY A 177 34.76 11.26 -67.98
N ARG A 178 34.77 12.24 -68.89
CA ARG A 178 35.32 12.24 -70.26
C ARG A 178 35.18 10.99 -71.16
N SER A 179 34.83 11.36 -72.40
CA SER A 179 35.44 10.99 -73.69
C SER A 179 34.83 9.88 -74.54
N ALA A 180 34.63 10.29 -75.80
CA ALA A 180 34.90 9.59 -77.05
C ALA A 180 33.93 8.48 -77.46
N ASN A 181 33.14 8.77 -78.50
CA ASN A 181 33.29 8.18 -79.83
C ASN A 181 32.22 8.81 -80.75
N SER A 182 32.64 9.58 -81.76
CA SER A 182 33.05 9.15 -83.12
C SER A 182 31.83 8.96 -84.02
#